data_AF-A0A5A7MJD2-F1
#
_entry.id   AF-A0A5A7MJD2-F1
#
_cell.length_a   1.000
_cell.length_b   1.000
_cell.length_c   1.000
_cell.angle_alpha   90.00
_cell.angle_beta   90.00
_cell.angle_gamma   90.00
#
_symmetry.space_group_name_H-M   'P 1'
#
loop_
_entity.id
_entity.type
_entity.pdbx_description
1 polymer ?
#
loop_
_entity_poly.entity_id
_entity_poly.type
_entity_poly.pdbx_seq_one_letter_code
_entity_poly.pdbx_strand_id
1 'polypeptide(L)' 'MANISGFLVLGGGVPLKIGNETIGAIGVAGAPGGHLDEACAQKAITALKNQLQ' A
#
# COMPACT_ATOMS: atom_id res chain seq x y z
N MET A 1 -0.54 3.54 -21.71
CA MET A 1 -0.58 4.17 -20.36
C MET A 1 -0.13 5.60 -20.52
N ALA A 2 -0.84 6.57 -19.96
CA ALA A 2 -0.39 7.97 -19.95
C ALA A 2 0.81 8.11 -19.00
N ASN A 3 1.80 8.92 -19.38
CA ASN A 3 2.88 9.30 -18.47
C ASN A 3 2.35 10.38 -17.53
N ILE A 4 2.26 10.06 -16.25
CA ILE A 4 1.86 10.99 -15.19
C ILE A 4 3.04 11.10 -14.25
N SER A 5 3.57 12.31 -14.07
CA SER A 5 4.72 12.54 -13.20
C SER A 5 4.41 12.06 -11.77
N GLY A 6 5.31 11.24 -11.22
CA GLY A 6 5.16 10.66 -9.87
C GLY A 6 4.23 9.46 -9.77
N PHE A 7 3.60 9.02 -10.87
CA PHE A 7 2.77 7.83 -10.88
C PHE A 7 3.56 6.60 -11.35
N LEU A 8 3.51 5.52 -10.58
CA LEU A 8 4.19 4.27 -10.88
C LEU A 8 3.18 3.12 -10.92
N VAL A 9 3.06 2.46 -12.08
CA VAL A 9 2.19 1.30 -12.26
C VAL A 9 2.97 0.03 -11.91
N LEU A 10 3.12 -0.22 -10.61
CA LEU A 10 3.85 -1.37 -10.05
C LEU A 10 3.15 -1.85 -8.77
N GLY A 11 3.20 -3.15 -8.49
CA GLY A 11 2.71 -3.70 -7.22
C GLY A 11 3.55 -3.21 -6.02
N GLY A 12 2.96 -3.25 -4.82
CA GLY A 12 3.62 -2.79 -3.58
C GLY A 12 2.92 -1.62 -2.89
N GLY A 13 1.93 -1.00 -3.53
CA GLY A 13 1.08 0.03 -2.95
C GLY A 13 -0.25 -0.52 -2.42
N VAL A 14 -0.61 -0.19 -1.19
CA VAL A 14 -1.91 -0.56 -0.57
C VAL A 14 -2.60 0.66 0.04
N PRO A 15 -3.94 0.79 -0.08
CA PRO A 15 -4.68 1.88 0.53
C PRO A 15 -4.80 1.70 2.05
N LEU A 16 -4.68 2.79 2.80
CA LEU A 16 -4.97 2.86 4.23
C LEU A 16 -6.41 3.37 4.42
N LYS A 17 -7.23 2.60 5.16
CA LYS A 17 -8.66 2.89 5.31
C LYS A 17 -9.11 2.89 6.77
N ILE A 18 -10.05 3.78 7.11
CA ILE A 18 -10.87 3.74 8.32
C ILE A 18 -12.32 3.57 7.88
N GLY A 19 -12.93 2.43 8.24
CA GLY A 19 -14.20 2.02 7.65
C GLY A 19 -14.12 1.93 6.11
N ASN A 20 -14.92 2.75 5.43
CA ASN A 20 -14.93 2.84 3.96
C ASN A 20 -14.09 4.00 3.40
N GLU A 21 -13.58 4.88 4.26
CA GLU A 21 -12.83 6.07 3.85
C GLU A 21 -11.36 5.74 3.64
N THR A 22 -10.79 6.17 2.50
CA THR A 22 -9.36 6.07 2.23
C THR A 22 -8.66 7.30 2.78
N ILE A 23 -7.83 7.13 3.81
CA ILE A 23 -7.13 8.21 4.50
C ILE A 23 -5.67 8.37 4.05
N GLY A 24 -5.16 7.43 3.24
CA GLY A 24 -3.79 7.43 2.76
C GLY A 24 -3.40 6.13 2.07
N ALA A 25 -2.10 5.88 1.96
CA ALA A 25 -1.55 4.66 1.38
C ALA A 25 -0.18 4.32 1.98
N ILE A 26 0.21 3.05 1.87
CA ILE A 26 1.57 2.56 2.16
C ILE A 26 2.15 2.00 0.87
N GLY A 27 3.37 2.42 0.52
CA GLY A 27 4.15 1.86 -0.59
C GLY A 27 5.39 1.16 -0.07
N VAL A 28 5.61 -0.08 -0.51
CA VAL A 28 6.82 -0.87 -0.23
C VAL A 28 7.46 -1.24 -1.56
N ALA A 29 8.79 -1.31 -1.59
CA ALA A 29 9.56 -1.77 -2.73
C ALA A 29 10.86 -2.44 -2.26
N GLY A 30 11.35 -3.40 -3.03
CA GLY A 30 12.65 -4.03 -2.82
C GLY A 30 12.60 -5.55 -2.71
N ALA A 31 11.41 -6.14 -2.61
CA ALA A 31 11.27 -7.59 -2.69
C ALA A 31 11.51 -8.11 -4.13
N PRO A 32 11.75 -9.43 -4.32
CA PRO A 32 11.88 -10.04 -5.64
C PRO A 32 10.64 -9.94 -6.55
N GLY A 33 9.51 -9.43 -6.04
CA GLY A 33 8.31 -9.14 -6.83
C GLY A 33 7.30 -8.30 -6.06
N GLY A 34 6.58 -7.41 -6.76
CA GLY A 34 5.70 -6.40 -6.13
C GLY A 34 4.54 -6.97 -5.30
N HIS A 35 4.13 -8.22 -5.54
CA HIS A 35 3.14 -8.91 -4.69
C HIS A 35 3.69 -9.20 -3.28
N LEU A 36 5.01 -9.37 -3.13
CA LEU A 36 5.67 -9.54 -1.85
C LEU A 36 5.81 -8.19 -1.12
N ASP A 37 6.05 -7.11 -1.87
CA ASP A 37 6.00 -5.75 -1.35
C ASP A 37 4.58 -5.43 -0.83
N GLU A 38 3.54 -5.78 -1.60
CA GLU A 38 2.15 -5.59 -1.19
C GLU A 38 1.81 -6.38 0.08
N ALA A 39 2.25 -7.64 0.17
CA ALA A 39 2.09 -8.46 1.36
C ALA A 39 2.81 -7.87 2.58
N CYS A 40 3.99 -7.26 2.40
CA CYS A 40 4.69 -6.54 3.46
C CYS A 40 3.87 -5.33 3.94
N ALA A 41 3.34 -4.52 3.01
CA ALA A 41 2.53 -3.36 3.34
C ALA A 41 1.22 -3.76 4.07
N GLN A 42 0.56 -4.83 3.65
CA GLN A 42 -0.64 -5.38 4.32
C GLN A 42 -0.34 -5.91 5.72
N LYS A 43 0.83 -6.53 5.95
CA LYS A 43 1.26 -6.96 7.29
C LYS A 43 1.41 -5.75 8.23
N ALA A 44 1.97 -4.64 7.75
CA ALA A 44 2.07 -3.41 8.54
C ALA A 44 0.69 -2.86 8.94
N ILE A 45 -0.26 -2.77 7.99
CA ILE A 45 -1.64 -2.33 8.27
C ILE A 45 -2.31 -3.26 9.28
N THR A 46 -2.13 -4.57 9.13
CA THR A 46 -2.71 -5.56 10.04
C THR A 46 -2.16 -5.41 11.47
N ALA A 47 -0.86 -5.18 11.61
CA ALA A 47 -0.21 -5.00 12.91
C ALA A 47 -0.70 -3.74 13.66
N LEU A 48 -1.10 -2.70 12.92
CA LEU A 48 -1.55 -1.41 13.47
C LEU A 48 -3.07 -1.24 13.43
N LYS A 49 -3.84 -2.28 13.11
CA LYS A 49 -5.29 -2.19 12.88
C LYS A 49 -6.08 -1.55 14.04
N ASN A 50 -5.64 -1.77 15.28
CA ASN A 50 -6.28 -1.20 16.48
C ASN A 50 -6.04 0.31 16.63
N GLN A 51 -5.12 0.90 15.87
CA GLN A 51 -4.87 2.34 15.83
C GLN A 51 -5.63 3.03 14.68
N LEU A 52 -6.33 2.24 13.84
CA LEU A 52 -7.05 2.69 12.65
C LEU A 52 -8.58 2.57 12.84
N GLN A 53 -9.05 2.79 14.06
CA GLN A 53 -10.46 2.65 14.46
C GLN A 53 -11.15 4.00 14.60
#